data_AF-A0A7S0H1Q2-F1
#
_entry.id   AF-A0A7S0H1Q2-F1
#
_cell.length_a   1.000
_cell.length_b   1.000
_cell.length_c   1.000
_cell.angle_alpha   90.00
_cell.angle_beta   90.00
_cell.angle_gamma   90.00
#
_symmetry.space_group_name_H-M   'P 1'
#
loop_
_entity.id
_entity.type
_entity.pdbx_description
1 polymer ?
#
loop_
_entity_poly.entity_id
_entity_poly.type
_entity_poly.pdbx_seq_one_letter_code
_entity_poly.pdbx_strand_id
1 'polypeptide(L)'
;GLGMGVLVFFLALVLAPLAKGDLPIHCRRKWVYGEWTLKKSAVTEGVNRCGYATPDSNEQHFSNKGVFEFSESGKEMTIALKKPNIVECLEGCEEGKNNGYFSLIYDEGMEIKLPGFNFFAFFHYRPKANTNIKMSDRLEDYDSECDKTRTGWFHTGGVMPKYWGCASMLQVKAVSPQNC
;
A
#
# COMPACT_ATOMS: atom_id res chain seq x y z
N GLY A 1 36.64 -25.54 6.84
CA GLY A 1 36.05 -24.46 6.00
C GLY A 1 34.85 -24.93 5.20
N LEU A 2 34.97 -26.00 4.40
CA LEU A 2 33.93 -26.45 3.45
C LEU A 2 32.62 -26.95 4.08
N GLY A 3 32.68 -27.69 5.19
CA GLY A 3 31.49 -28.38 5.75
C GLY A 3 30.41 -27.44 6.31
N MET A 4 30.80 -26.28 6.83
CA MET A 4 29.85 -25.33 7.43
C MET A 4 29.06 -24.56 6.36
N GLY A 5 29.71 -24.19 5.25
CA GLY A 5 29.04 -23.53 4.13
C GLY A 5 28.04 -24.44 3.41
N VAL A 6 28.40 -25.73 3.25
CA VAL A 6 27.51 -26.74 2.66
C VAL A 6 26.28 -26.97 3.55
N LEU A 7 26.45 -27.07 4.87
CA LEU A 7 25.34 -27.23 5.81
C LEU A 7 24.38 -26.03 5.79
N VAL A 8 24.90 -24.79 5.78
CA VAL A 8 24.09 -23.57 5.70
C VAL A 8 23.32 -23.49 4.37
N PHE A 9 23.94 -23.90 3.26
CA PHE A 9 23.28 -23.94 1.95
C PHE A 9 22.12 -24.95 1.91
N PHE A 10 22.32 -26.17 2.42
CA PHE A 10 21.25 -27.16 2.52
C PHE A 10 20.14 -26.72 3.47
N LEU A 11 20.49 -26.08 4.60
CA LEU A 11 19.49 -25.52 5.52
C LEU A 11 18.67 -24.41 4.85
N ALA A 12 19.30 -23.52 4.08
CA ALA A 12 18.61 -22.49 3.33
C ALA A 12 17.66 -23.07 2.27
N LEU A 13 18.08 -24.13 1.56
CA LEU A 13 17.23 -24.82 0.59
C LEU A 13 16.01 -25.50 1.24
N VAL A 14 16.17 -26.06 2.45
CA VAL A 14 15.08 -26.68 3.20
C VAL A 14 14.10 -25.64 3.75
N LEU A 15 14.58 -24.44 4.09
CA LEU A 15 13.75 -23.36 4.65
C LEU A 15 13.13 -22.44 3.58
N ALA A 16 13.66 -22.41 2.36
CA ALA A 16 13.14 -21.59 1.26
C ALA A 16 11.63 -21.77 0.96
N PRO A 17 11.04 -22.99 1.01
CA PRO A 17 9.60 -23.18 0.77
C PRO A 17 8.69 -22.61 1.86
N LEU A 18 9.24 -22.27 3.03
CA LEU A 18 8.48 -21.66 4.13
C LEU A 18 8.31 -20.15 3.95
N ALA A 19 9.03 -19.54 3.00
CA ALA A 19 8.85 -18.13 2.66
C ALA A 19 7.68 -17.98 1.67
N LYS A 20 6.53 -17.54 2.17
CA LYS A 20 5.45 -16.98 1.35
C LYS A 20 5.52 -15.47 1.46
N GLY A 21 5.68 -14.79 0.33
CA GLY A 21 5.95 -13.34 0.30
C GLY A 21 4.77 -12.47 -0.10
N ASP A 22 3.89 -12.99 -0.97
CA ASP A 22 2.88 -12.18 -1.64
C ASP A 22 1.60 -12.08 -0.80
N LEU A 23 0.95 -10.91 -0.87
CA LEU A 23 -0.37 -10.72 -0.28
C LEU A 23 -1.44 -11.27 -1.22
N PRO A 24 -2.60 -11.73 -0.69
CA PRO A 24 -3.68 -12.25 -1.53
C PRO A 24 -4.50 -11.10 -2.15
N ILE A 25 -3.81 -10.26 -2.93
CA ILE A 25 -4.33 -9.10 -3.64
C ILE A 25 -4.17 -9.35 -5.14
N HIS A 26 -5.18 -8.98 -5.92
CA HIS A 26 -5.08 -8.96 -7.37
C HIS A 26 -5.82 -7.74 -7.90
N CYS A 27 -5.12 -6.61 -8.03
CA CYS A 27 -5.65 -5.35 -8.56
C CYS A 27 -4.99 -4.92 -9.87
N ARG A 28 -5.73 -5.06 -10.97
CA ARG A 28 -5.27 -4.69 -12.31
C ARG A 28 -5.30 -3.18 -12.53
N ARG A 29 -4.35 -2.67 -13.32
CA ARG A 29 -4.20 -1.25 -13.67
C ARG A 29 -5.48 -0.54 -14.11
N LYS A 30 -6.34 -1.22 -14.88
CA LYS A 30 -7.61 -0.65 -15.36
C LYS A 30 -8.61 -0.28 -14.25
N TRP A 31 -8.48 -0.86 -13.05
CA TRP A 31 -9.36 -0.57 -11.92
C TRP A 31 -8.91 0.64 -11.11
N VAL A 32 -7.68 1.11 -11.33
CA VAL A 32 -7.04 2.13 -10.49
C VAL A 32 -7.27 3.55 -11.04
N TYR A 33 -7.54 3.68 -12.34
CA TYR A 33 -7.83 4.97 -12.95
C TYR A 33 -9.12 5.58 -12.42
N GLY A 34 -9.08 6.85 -12.00
CA GLY A 34 -10.20 7.49 -11.32
C GLY A 34 -9.77 8.63 -10.41
N GLU A 35 -10.75 9.22 -9.76
CA GLU A 35 -10.55 10.21 -8.70
C GLU A 35 -10.49 9.48 -7.35
N TRP A 36 -9.54 9.87 -6.53
CA TRP A 36 -9.25 9.30 -5.22
C TRP A 36 -9.14 10.40 -4.18
N THR A 37 -9.74 10.16 -3.02
CA THR A 37 -9.56 10.98 -1.83
C THR A 37 -8.57 10.29 -0.90
N LEU A 38 -7.61 11.04 -0.39
CA LEU A 38 -6.53 10.56 0.46
C LEU A 38 -6.61 11.26 1.81
N LYS A 39 -6.68 10.48 2.90
CA LYS A 39 -6.66 10.97 4.28
C LYS A 39 -5.27 10.79 4.87
N LYS A 40 -4.66 11.86 5.39
CA LYS A 40 -3.28 11.88 5.93
C LYS A 40 -3.21 12.20 7.41
N SER A 41 -2.31 11.54 8.12
CA SER A 41 -1.87 11.97 9.46
C SER A 41 -0.94 13.18 9.40
N ALA A 42 -0.64 13.76 10.57
CA ALA A 42 0.55 14.59 10.73
C ALA A 42 1.83 13.76 10.50
N VAL A 43 2.92 14.42 10.13
CA VAL A 43 4.23 13.79 10.00
C VAL A 43 4.98 13.77 11.31
N THR A 44 5.78 12.73 11.52
CA THR A 44 6.71 12.57 12.65
C THR A 44 8.13 12.39 12.12
N GLU A 45 9.13 12.70 12.93
CA GLU A 45 10.52 12.39 12.62
C GLU A 45 10.77 10.88 12.70
N GLY A 46 11.45 10.32 11.69
CA GLY A 46 11.67 8.87 11.57
C GLY A 46 10.50 8.12 10.94
N VAL A 47 10.74 6.85 10.59
CA VAL A 47 9.76 6.00 9.89
C VAL A 47 8.61 5.65 10.83
N ASN A 48 7.38 5.96 10.41
CA ASN A 48 6.17 5.56 11.11
C ASN A 48 5.78 4.13 10.73
N ARG A 49 5.32 3.30 11.67
CA ARG A 49 4.87 1.93 11.37
C ARG A 49 3.46 1.86 10.81
N CYS A 50 2.66 2.92 10.93
CA CYS A 50 1.32 3.01 10.35
C CYS A 50 0.40 1.84 10.68
N GLY A 51 0.58 1.25 11.87
CA GLY A 51 -0.21 0.11 12.33
C GLY A 51 0.42 -1.27 12.12
N TYR A 52 1.47 -1.36 11.31
CA TYR A 52 2.09 -2.64 10.96
C TYR A 52 3.09 -3.14 12.00
N ALA A 53 3.18 -4.46 12.12
CA ALA A 53 4.20 -5.13 12.91
C ALA A 53 5.52 -5.22 12.13
N THR A 54 6.58 -5.65 12.83
CA THR A 54 7.88 -5.93 12.18
C THR A 54 8.53 -7.12 12.89
N PRO A 55 8.61 -8.31 12.27
CA PRO A 55 8.03 -8.67 10.96
C PRO A 55 6.49 -8.65 10.99
N ASP A 56 5.91 -8.61 9.80
CA ASP A 56 4.47 -8.47 9.57
C ASP A 56 3.83 -9.77 9.05
N SER A 57 2.51 -9.89 9.16
CA SER A 57 1.77 -11.06 8.67
C SER A 57 0.35 -10.74 8.23
N ASN A 58 -0.21 -11.57 7.36
CA ASN A 58 -1.59 -11.42 6.90
C ASN A 58 -2.60 -11.41 8.06
N GLU A 59 -2.41 -12.23 9.09
CA GLU A 59 -3.27 -12.23 10.28
C GLU A 59 -3.28 -10.85 10.95
N GLN A 60 -2.10 -10.23 11.09
CA GLN A 60 -1.95 -8.96 11.79
C GLN A 60 -2.72 -7.84 11.09
N HIS A 61 -2.81 -7.87 9.76
CA HIS A 61 -3.59 -6.89 9.00
C HIS A 61 -5.10 -6.92 9.24
N PHE A 62 -5.62 -7.98 9.87
CA PHE A 62 -7.05 -8.13 10.21
C PHE A 62 -7.30 -8.18 11.71
N SER A 63 -6.24 -8.27 12.51
CA SER A 63 -6.35 -8.19 13.95
C SER A 63 -6.61 -6.73 14.35
N ASN A 64 -7.46 -6.49 15.36
CA ASN A 64 -7.66 -5.15 15.92
C ASN A 64 -6.38 -4.57 16.57
N LYS A 65 -5.27 -5.32 16.59
CA LYS A 65 -3.98 -4.85 17.06
C LYS A 65 -3.26 -4.15 15.91
N GLY A 66 -3.14 -2.83 15.99
CA GLY A 66 -2.44 -2.04 14.98
C GLY A 66 -3.34 -1.35 13.95
N VAL A 67 -4.65 -1.20 14.23
CA VAL A 67 -5.47 -0.31 13.40
C VAL A 67 -4.97 1.13 13.59
N PHE A 68 -4.44 1.73 12.54
CA PHE A 68 -4.07 3.14 12.56
C PHE A 68 -5.34 4.00 12.49
N GLU A 69 -5.64 4.71 13.58
CA GLU A 69 -6.73 5.65 13.62
C GLU A 69 -6.26 7.03 13.19
N PHE A 70 -6.87 7.55 12.12
CA PHE A 70 -6.63 8.92 11.70
C PHE A 70 -7.36 9.88 12.64
N SER A 71 -6.65 10.85 13.21
CA SER A 71 -7.26 11.94 13.97
C SER A 71 -8.29 12.69 13.12
N GLU A 72 -9.32 13.27 13.76
CA GLU A 72 -10.33 14.10 13.08
C GLU A 72 -9.72 15.33 12.37
N SER A 73 -8.53 15.75 12.77
CA SER A 73 -7.73 16.81 12.14
C SER A 73 -6.91 16.36 10.92
N GLY A 74 -7.09 15.13 10.44
CA GLY A 74 -6.39 14.61 9.28
C GLY A 74 -6.59 15.50 8.05
N LYS A 75 -5.51 15.81 7.33
CA LYS A 75 -5.60 16.59 6.10
C LYS A 75 -6.05 15.67 4.96
N GLU A 76 -7.04 16.12 4.21
CA GLU A 76 -7.51 15.44 3.02
C GLU A 76 -6.91 16.07 1.76
N MET A 77 -6.72 15.25 0.73
CA MET A 77 -6.40 15.70 -0.62
C MET A 77 -7.08 14.81 -1.64
N THR A 78 -7.49 15.40 -2.76
CA THR A 78 -8.16 14.68 -3.85
C THR A 78 -7.30 14.73 -5.09
N ILE A 79 -7.10 13.59 -5.73
CA ILE A 79 -6.26 13.43 -6.91
C ILE A 79 -6.96 12.58 -7.98
N ALA A 80 -6.59 12.77 -9.24
CA ALA A 80 -6.99 11.92 -10.35
C ALA A 80 -5.80 11.11 -10.88
N LEU A 81 -5.98 9.79 -10.96
CA LEU A 81 -5.05 8.86 -11.59
C LEU A 81 -5.45 8.66 -13.04
N LYS A 82 -4.60 9.14 -13.97
CA LYS A 82 -4.86 9.15 -15.41
C LYS A 82 -3.82 8.32 -16.16
N LYS A 83 -4.23 7.83 -17.33
CA LYS A 83 -3.32 7.11 -18.24
C LYS A 83 -2.16 8.02 -18.72
N PRO A 84 -0.98 7.44 -19.01
CA PRO A 84 -0.61 6.08 -18.62
C PRO A 84 -0.27 5.99 -17.13
N ASN A 85 0.27 7.04 -16.53
CA ASN A 85 0.84 7.04 -15.18
C ASN A 85 0.81 8.45 -14.54
N ILE A 86 -0.16 9.29 -14.90
CA ILE A 86 -0.24 10.69 -14.47
C ILE A 86 -1.08 10.81 -13.20
N VAL A 87 -0.60 11.63 -12.27
CA VAL A 87 -1.36 12.09 -11.11
C VAL A 87 -1.64 13.57 -11.30
N GLU A 88 -2.92 13.93 -11.27
CA GLU A 88 -3.35 15.33 -11.25
C GLU A 88 -3.97 15.63 -9.89
N CYS A 89 -3.51 16.70 -9.25
CA CYS A 89 -4.15 17.20 -8.06
C CYS A 89 -5.43 17.95 -8.39
N LEU A 90 -6.51 17.57 -7.72
CA LEU A 90 -7.81 18.24 -7.82
C LEU A 90 -8.03 19.19 -6.63
N GLU A 91 -7.67 18.76 -5.42
CA GLU A 91 -7.89 19.53 -4.19
C GLU A 91 -6.87 19.17 -3.09
N GLY A 92 -6.50 20.13 -2.23
CA GLY A 92 -5.72 19.86 -1.02
C GLY A 92 -4.22 19.60 -1.22
N CYS A 93 -3.67 19.86 -2.41
CA CYS A 93 -2.23 19.82 -2.66
C CYS A 93 -1.55 21.18 -2.48
N GLU A 94 -0.22 21.18 -2.47
CA GLU A 94 0.57 22.40 -2.42
C GLU A 94 0.37 23.24 -3.69
N GLU A 95 0.17 24.55 -3.50
CA GLU A 95 -0.07 25.51 -4.57
C GLU A 95 1.13 25.57 -5.54
N GLY A 96 0.85 25.49 -6.85
CA GLY A 96 1.88 25.49 -7.91
C GLY A 96 2.57 24.14 -8.15
N LYS A 97 2.13 23.05 -7.51
CA LYS A 97 2.77 21.72 -7.53
C LYS A 97 1.75 20.59 -7.81
N ASN A 98 1.02 20.72 -8.92
CA ASN A 98 -0.24 19.99 -9.08
C ASN A 98 -0.12 18.65 -9.82
N ASN A 99 1.01 18.35 -10.47
CA ASN A 99 1.14 17.13 -11.28
C ASN A 99 2.26 16.23 -10.77
N GLY A 100 2.03 14.94 -10.92
CA GLY A 100 2.93 13.88 -10.48
C GLY A 100 2.76 12.61 -11.28
N TYR A 101 3.31 11.53 -10.76
CA TYR A 101 3.27 10.22 -11.40
C TYR A 101 2.90 9.14 -10.41
N PHE A 102 2.30 8.07 -10.91
CA PHE A 102 2.04 6.88 -10.10
C PHE A 102 2.53 5.62 -10.83
N SER A 103 2.89 4.61 -10.05
CA SER A 103 3.13 3.27 -10.55
C SER A 103 2.39 2.28 -9.70
N LEU A 104 1.89 1.21 -10.32
CA LEU A 104 1.53 0.03 -9.55
C LEU A 104 2.80 -0.71 -9.16
N ILE A 105 2.76 -1.32 -7.98
CA ILE A 105 3.69 -2.35 -7.56
C ILE A 105 2.99 -3.67 -7.87
N TYR A 106 3.27 -4.18 -9.06
CA TYR A 106 2.57 -5.31 -9.67
C TYR A 106 1.04 -5.12 -9.62
N ASP A 107 0.31 -5.98 -8.92
CA ASP A 107 -1.13 -5.90 -8.67
C ASP A 107 -1.48 -5.76 -7.18
N GLU A 108 -0.48 -5.54 -6.31
CA GLU A 108 -0.64 -5.55 -4.85
C GLU A 108 -0.80 -4.16 -4.25
N GLY A 109 -0.18 -3.14 -4.85
CA GLY A 109 -0.18 -1.79 -4.32
C GLY A 109 0.14 -0.72 -5.34
N MET A 110 0.24 0.52 -4.88
CA MET A 110 0.62 1.65 -5.72
C MET A 110 1.57 2.60 -5.01
N GLU A 111 2.49 3.17 -5.78
CA GLU A 111 3.33 4.30 -5.40
C GLU A 111 2.82 5.56 -6.10
N ILE A 112 2.67 6.66 -5.36
CA ILE A 112 2.27 7.98 -5.87
C ILE A 112 3.36 8.98 -5.53
N LYS A 113 3.79 9.74 -6.53
CA LYS A 113 4.77 10.83 -6.39
C LYS A 113 4.15 12.13 -6.83
N LEU A 114 3.98 13.02 -5.87
CA LEU A 114 3.66 14.43 -6.06
C LEU A 114 4.80 15.28 -5.49
N PRO A 115 4.95 16.54 -5.91
CA PRO A 115 6.00 17.38 -5.36
C PRO A 115 5.82 17.53 -3.84
N GLY A 116 6.84 17.11 -3.08
CA GLY A 116 6.81 17.14 -1.61
C GLY A 116 6.06 15.98 -0.95
N PHE A 117 5.49 15.04 -1.72
CA PHE A 117 4.70 13.93 -1.19
C PHE A 117 4.95 12.64 -1.98
N ASN A 118 5.57 11.65 -1.33
CA ASN A 118 5.68 10.30 -1.87
C ASN A 118 4.87 9.37 -0.98
N PHE A 119 4.02 8.55 -1.57
CA PHE A 119 3.11 7.66 -0.87
C PHE A 119 3.18 6.26 -1.45
N PHE A 120 3.12 5.27 -0.58
CA PHE A 120 2.94 3.87 -0.95
C PHE A 120 1.92 3.21 -0.03
N ALA A 121 1.02 2.44 -0.62
CA ALA A 121 0.15 1.53 0.11
C ALA A 121 -0.20 0.29 -0.73
N PHE A 122 -0.47 -0.81 -0.04
CA PHE A 122 -1.17 -1.95 -0.62
C PHE A 122 -2.64 -1.63 -0.88
N PHE A 123 -3.23 -2.24 -1.89
CA PHE A 123 -4.69 -2.24 -2.04
C PHE A 123 -5.34 -2.96 -0.87
N HIS A 124 -6.59 -2.60 -0.59
CA HIS A 124 -7.34 -3.29 0.43
C HIS A 124 -7.78 -4.67 -0.08
N TYR A 125 -7.92 -5.59 0.86
CA TYR A 125 -8.45 -6.92 0.61
C TYR A 125 -9.02 -7.44 1.93
N ARG A 126 -9.98 -8.34 1.84
CA ARG A 126 -10.64 -8.94 3.01
C ARG A 126 -10.74 -10.45 2.86
N PRO A 127 -10.66 -11.21 3.97
CA PRO A 127 -10.92 -12.63 3.93
C PRO A 127 -12.37 -12.90 3.51
N LYS A 128 -12.58 -13.96 2.74
CA LYS A 128 -13.91 -14.52 2.50
C LYS A 128 -14.44 -15.17 3.77
N ALA A 129 -15.76 -15.43 3.78
CA ALA A 129 -16.38 -16.15 4.89
C ALA A 129 -15.69 -17.50 5.12
N ASN A 130 -15.39 -17.82 6.38
CA ASN A 130 -14.71 -19.05 6.82
C ASN A 130 -13.22 -19.18 6.44
N THR A 131 -12.59 -18.15 5.89
CA THR A 131 -11.14 -18.16 5.64
C THR A 131 -10.36 -18.25 6.96
N ASN A 132 -9.47 -19.23 7.07
CA ASN A 132 -8.50 -19.30 8.17
C ASN A 132 -7.31 -18.38 7.88
N ILE A 133 -7.42 -17.13 8.31
CA ILE A 133 -6.41 -16.06 8.08
C ILE A 133 -5.02 -16.36 8.64
N LYS A 134 -4.88 -17.36 9.52
CA LYS A 134 -3.58 -17.80 10.06
C LYS A 134 -2.85 -18.79 9.15
N MET A 135 -3.60 -19.45 8.27
CA MET A 135 -3.14 -20.62 7.54
C MET A 135 -3.21 -20.44 6.02
N SER A 136 -3.89 -19.40 5.54
CA SER A 136 -4.04 -19.14 4.11
C SER A 136 -3.56 -17.75 3.71
N ASP A 137 -2.73 -17.73 2.67
CA ASP A 137 -2.39 -16.56 1.87
C ASP A 137 -2.85 -16.78 0.41
N ARG A 138 -3.78 -17.70 0.19
CA ARG A 138 -4.23 -18.07 -1.16
C ARG A 138 -5.18 -17.00 -1.69
N LEU A 139 -4.95 -16.54 -2.92
CA LEU A 139 -5.82 -15.54 -3.58
C LEU A 139 -7.31 -15.89 -3.55
N GLU A 140 -7.66 -17.17 -3.69
CA GLU A 140 -9.04 -17.63 -3.70
C GLU A 140 -9.78 -17.49 -2.37
N ASP A 141 -9.07 -17.31 -1.26
CA ASP A 141 -9.63 -17.16 0.08
C ASP A 141 -9.90 -15.70 0.48
N TYR A 142 -9.61 -14.75 -0.43
CA TYR A 142 -9.73 -13.31 -0.19
C TYR A 142 -10.47 -12.61 -1.34
N ASP A 143 -11.12 -11.49 -1.02
CA ASP A 143 -11.67 -10.54 -1.98
C ASP A 143 -10.76 -9.31 -2.04
N SER A 144 -10.27 -8.95 -3.22
CA SER A 144 -9.53 -7.70 -3.44
C SER A 144 -10.48 -6.52 -3.60
N GLU A 145 -10.22 -5.44 -2.89
CA GLU A 145 -10.99 -4.19 -2.91
C GLU A 145 -10.11 -3.08 -3.52
N CYS A 146 -10.06 -3.07 -4.85
CA CYS A 146 -9.14 -2.24 -5.62
C CYS A 146 -9.52 -0.76 -5.70
N ASP A 147 -10.66 -0.39 -5.10
CA ASP A 147 -11.19 0.96 -4.96
C ASP A 147 -10.75 1.63 -3.65
N LYS A 148 -9.95 0.96 -2.82
CA LYS A 148 -9.39 1.54 -1.60
C LYS A 148 -8.04 0.93 -1.26
N THR A 149 -7.25 1.62 -0.44
CA THR A 149 -5.97 1.10 0.04
C THR A 149 -6.07 0.67 1.50
N ARG A 150 -5.14 -0.17 1.92
CA ARG A 150 -4.78 -0.24 3.35
C ARG A 150 -4.19 1.12 3.79
N THR A 151 -4.01 1.29 5.09
CA THR A 151 -3.10 2.35 5.57
C THR A 151 -1.72 2.08 4.98
N GLY A 152 -1.09 3.09 4.43
CA GLY A 152 0.28 3.04 3.95
C GLY A 152 1.08 4.18 4.51
N TRP A 153 2.23 4.40 3.89
CA TRP A 153 3.24 5.34 4.33
C TRP A 153 3.35 6.46 3.34
N PHE A 154 3.46 7.69 3.84
CA PHE A 154 3.95 8.78 3.05
C PHE A 154 5.13 9.46 3.73
N HIS A 155 5.94 10.13 2.93
CA HIS A 155 7.01 10.96 3.43
C HIS A 155 7.12 12.26 2.65
N THR A 156 7.68 13.27 3.31
CA THR A 156 7.99 14.56 2.70
C THR A 156 9.50 14.68 2.50
N GLY A 157 9.90 15.32 1.39
CA GLY A 157 11.31 15.45 0.99
C GLY A 157 11.77 14.48 -0.09
N GLY A 158 13.08 14.47 -0.36
CA GLY A 158 13.71 13.69 -1.43
C GLY A 158 14.00 12.23 -1.07
N VAL A 159 15.09 11.68 -1.61
CA VAL A 159 15.44 10.24 -1.51
C VAL A 159 15.70 9.76 -0.08
N MET A 160 16.17 10.65 0.81
CA MET A 160 16.38 10.36 2.23
C MET A 160 15.44 11.22 3.10
N PRO A 161 14.16 10.83 3.22
CA PRO A 161 13.18 11.62 3.94
C PRO A 161 13.38 11.51 5.46
N LYS A 162 13.33 12.66 6.12
CA LYS A 162 13.38 12.77 7.58
C LYS A 162 12.01 12.57 8.22
N TYR A 163 10.94 12.95 7.52
CA TYR A 163 9.58 13.04 8.08
C TYR A 163 8.64 12.09 7.37
N TRP A 164 7.93 11.27 8.15
CA TRP A 164 7.01 10.25 7.67
C TRP A 164 5.65 10.40 8.34
N GLY A 165 4.60 10.01 7.62
CA GLY A 165 3.26 9.89 8.15
C GLY A 165 2.53 8.72 7.53
N CYS A 166 1.28 8.56 7.92
CA CYS A 166 0.41 7.48 7.47
C CYS A 166 -0.72 8.06 6.63
N ALA A 167 -1.12 7.32 5.60
CA ALA A 167 -2.20 7.74 4.72
C ALA A 167 -3.01 6.54 4.22
N SER A 168 -4.26 6.77 3.87
CA SER A 168 -5.10 5.80 3.16
C SER A 168 -5.88 6.51 2.07
N MET A 169 -6.27 5.77 1.02
CA MET A 169 -7.01 6.30 -0.11
C MET A 169 -8.30 5.53 -0.37
N LEU A 170 -9.33 6.27 -0.79
CA LEU A 170 -10.59 5.75 -1.27
C LEU A 170 -10.89 6.34 -2.64
N GLN A 171 -11.20 5.48 -3.62
CA GLN A 171 -11.62 5.88 -4.95
C GLN A 171 -13.06 6.40 -4.86
N VAL A 172 -13.24 7.68 -5.17
CA VAL A 172 -14.55 8.33 -5.13
C VAL A 172 -15.24 8.32 -6.49
N LYS A 173 -14.48 8.10 -7.57
CA LYS A 173 -15.01 8.00 -8.93
C LYS A 173 -14.10 7.17 -9.82
N ALA A 174 -14.59 6.01 -10.26
CA ALA A 174 -13.87 5.16 -11.21
C ALA A 174 -13.98 5.67 -12.65
N VAL A 175 -12.93 5.50 -13.44
CA VAL A 175 -13.04 5.56 -14.91
C VAL A 175 -13.62 4.24 -15.39
N SER A 176 -14.66 4.28 -16.24
CA SER A 176 -15.27 3.05 -16.78
C SER A 176 -14.21 2.13 -17.41
N PRO A 177 -14.22 0.81 -17.13
CA PRO A 177 -13.33 -0.15 -17.75
C PRO A 177 -13.43 -0.22 -19.28
N GLN A 178 -14.55 0.20 -19.88
CA GLN A 178 -14.70 0.25 -21.34
C GLN A 178 -13.97 1.44 -21.98
N ASN A 179 -13.60 2.43 -21.17
CA ASN A 179 -12.80 3.58 -21.57
C ASN A 179 -11.31 3.38 -21.19
N CYS A 180 -10.96 2.18 -20.74
CA CYS A 180 -9.62 1.75 -20.31
C CYS A 180 -8.86 0.98 -21.39
#